data_AF-A0A9D5VIL5-F1
#
_entry.id   AF-A0A9D5VIL5-F1
#
_cell.length_a   1.000
_cell.length_b   1.000
_cell.length_c   1.000
_cell.angle_alpha   90.00
_cell.angle_beta   90.00
_cell.angle_gamma   90.00
#
_symmetry.space_group_name_H-M   'P 1'
#
loop_
_entity.id
_entity.type
_entity.pdbx_description
1 polymer ?
#
loop_
_entity_poly.entity_id
_entity_poly.type
_entity_poly.pdbx_seq_one_letter_code
_entity_poly.pdbx_strand_id
1 'polypeptide(L)'
;MNKVTIMTAILVVVAGLFTFLNMAILLSAYAGPEKISSFFFIKDNFNNSIVLYDSSCEKLERHFKAINKWRMLIEKAPSSDQFQCYCERQDECHLRLSHSFPEGVIDHLGSTPACDGPNCHNAAMAAGKIVPSKRYMTAEEVSFWLNSPLCKRLSLKEKLQPGDILEIRSQYKERGSKEVHSFTYISDDLVYTKNGYSKRQSYVLESLDNVLSLYQVDKDCFSGKVTKTSCSEYVDRFRCEGLENYLQKQPQTLSPEVQMACTNLDHLECTIGTQALCRSSTAADTSALLDAIDINISVLAKLMPPAPSLAKKILSALRHHLGLSSSATTSQYSPLDRFMVQSLQHRMNSIKKQKKFVQ
;
A
#
# COMPACT_ATOMS: atom_id res chain seq x y z
N MET A 1 48.08 24.52 -37.35
CA MET A 1 47.28 25.32 -36.39
C MET A 1 48.20 26.31 -35.69
N ASN A 2 47.82 27.58 -35.60
CA ASN A 2 48.60 28.60 -34.90
C ASN A 2 48.61 28.30 -33.39
N LYS A 3 49.74 28.50 -32.71
CA LYS A 3 49.88 28.35 -31.25
C LYS A 3 48.81 29.13 -30.48
N VAL A 4 48.37 30.26 -31.03
CA VAL A 4 47.28 31.08 -30.48
C VAL A 4 45.96 30.30 -30.42
N THR A 5 45.59 29.58 -31.48
CA THR A 5 44.34 28.79 -31.52
C THR A 5 44.35 27.66 -30.50
N ILE A 6 45.50 27.03 -30.28
CA ILE A 6 45.66 25.95 -29.30
C ILE A 6 45.54 26.50 -27.87
N MET A 7 46.19 27.64 -27.57
CA MET A 7 46.07 28.28 -26.26
C MET A 7 44.64 28.72 -25.96
N THR A 8 43.93 29.31 -26.92
CA THR A 8 42.53 29.73 -26.72
C THR A 8 41.62 28.53 -26.44
N ALA A 9 41.80 27.41 -27.15
CA ALA A 9 41.03 26.20 -26.91
C ALA A 9 41.29 25.63 -25.50
N ILE A 10 42.54 25.59 -25.06
CA ILE A 10 42.91 25.15 -23.69
C ILE A 10 42.27 26.06 -22.64
N LEU A 11 42.30 27.39 -22.83
CA LEU A 11 41.73 28.34 -21.89
C LEU A 11 40.21 28.17 -21.74
N VAL A 12 39.49 27.91 -22.83
CA VAL A 12 38.04 27.68 -22.82
C VAL A 12 37.70 26.38 -22.08
N VAL A 13 38.47 25.31 -22.29
CA VAL A 13 38.27 24.03 -21.59
C VAL A 13 38.54 24.17 -20.09
N VAL A 14 39.61 24.86 -19.70
CA VAL A 14 39.95 25.09 -18.29
C VAL A 14 38.89 25.96 -17.60
N ALA A 15 38.42 27.02 -18.27
CA ALA A 15 37.34 27.86 -17.74
C ALA A 15 36.03 27.07 -17.56
N GLY A 16 35.66 26.23 -18.53
CA GLY A 16 34.50 25.33 -18.45
C GLY A 16 34.59 24.34 -17.27
N LEU A 17 35.75 23.68 -17.11
CA LEU A 17 36.03 22.80 -15.98
C LEU A 17 35.93 23.52 -14.64
N PHE A 18 36.47 24.74 -14.55
CA PHE A 18 36.41 25.54 -13.33
C PHE A 18 34.97 25.95 -12.98
N THR A 19 34.16 26.33 -13.97
CA THR A 19 32.73 26.63 -13.74
C THR A 19 31.94 25.40 -13.31
N PHE A 20 32.21 24.23 -13.91
CA PHE A 20 31.55 22.98 -13.56
C PHE A 20 31.92 22.53 -12.14
N LEU A 21 33.21 22.63 -11.78
CA LEU A 21 33.69 22.27 -10.45
C LEU A 21 33.12 23.20 -9.36
N ASN A 22 33.10 24.51 -9.60
CA ASN A 22 32.49 25.46 -8.66
C ASN A 22 30.98 25.25 -8.54
N MET A 23 30.28 24.91 -9.63
CA MET A 23 28.86 24.60 -9.58
C MET A 23 28.59 23.30 -8.81
N ALA A 24 29.44 22.27 -8.96
CA ALA A 24 29.36 21.05 -8.17
C ALA A 24 29.61 21.30 -6.68
N ILE A 25 30.60 22.14 -6.33
CA ILE A 25 30.89 22.55 -4.95
C ILE A 25 29.75 23.39 -4.37
N LEU A 26 29.18 24.32 -5.15
CA LEU A 26 28.01 25.10 -4.74
C LEU A 26 26.80 24.18 -4.53
N LEU A 27 26.55 23.22 -5.43
CA LEU A 27 25.47 22.24 -5.26
C LEU A 27 25.69 21.35 -4.02
N SER A 28 26.91 20.91 -3.74
CA SER A 28 27.22 20.12 -2.55
C SER A 28 27.26 20.93 -1.25
N ALA A 29 27.44 22.25 -1.32
CA ALA A 29 27.34 23.14 -0.17
C ALA A 29 25.91 23.64 0.09
N TYR A 30 25.09 23.75 -0.97
CA TYR A 30 23.67 24.14 -0.88
C TYR A 30 22.78 22.96 -0.48
N ALA A 31 23.15 21.74 -0.86
CA ALA A 31 22.81 20.57 -0.08
C ALA A 31 23.59 20.68 1.23
N GLY A 32 23.06 21.44 2.21
CA GLY A 32 23.63 21.45 3.55
C GLY A 32 23.77 20.02 4.08
N PRO A 33 24.35 19.81 5.27
CA PRO A 33 24.08 18.60 6.02
C PRO A 33 22.61 18.62 6.43
N GLU A 34 21.70 18.49 5.46
CA GLU A 34 20.43 17.88 5.70
C GLU A 34 20.80 16.63 6.46
N LYS A 35 20.32 16.55 7.70
CA LYS A 35 20.22 15.28 8.40
C LYS A 35 19.34 14.42 7.50
N ILE A 36 19.94 13.82 6.47
CA ILE A 36 19.41 12.66 5.78
C ILE A 36 19.14 11.74 6.95
N SER A 37 17.87 11.57 7.30
CA SER A 37 17.50 10.65 8.36
C SER A 37 18.16 9.34 7.95
N SER A 38 19.19 8.94 8.69
CA SER A 38 20.23 7.99 8.27
C SER A 38 19.71 6.56 8.12
N PHE A 39 18.40 6.41 8.01
CA PHE A 39 17.70 5.17 7.83
C PHE A 39 17.62 4.86 6.35
N PHE A 40 18.29 3.78 5.95
CA PHE A 40 18.11 3.13 4.67
C PHE A 40 18.11 1.62 4.88
N PHE A 41 17.60 0.88 3.91
CA PHE A 41 17.64 -0.58 3.95
C PHE A 41 18.15 -1.10 2.60
N ILE A 42 18.74 -2.29 2.64
CA ILE A 42 19.15 -3.02 1.45
C ILE A 42 18.51 -4.40 1.50
N LYS A 43 17.87 -4.80 0.40
CA LYS A 43 17.46 -6.19 0.22
C LYS A 43 18.60 -6.94 -0.45
N ASP A 44 19.19 -7.88 0.27
CA ASP A 44 20.14 -8.84 -0.27
C ASP A 44 19.37 -9.92 -1.03
N ASN A 45 19.37 -9.81 -2.36
CA ASN A 45 18.66 -10.72 -3.25
C ASN A 45 19.18 -12.16 -3.19
N PHE A 46 20.43 -12.40 -2.76
CA PHE A 46 21.00 -13.75 -2.72
C PHE A 46 20.44 -14.56 -1.56
N ASN A 47 20.32 -13.93 -0.39
CA ASN A 47 19.88 -14.61 0.83
C ASN A 47 18.44 -14.28 1.22
N ASN A 48 17.74 -13.50 0.38
CA ASN A 48 16.44 -12.88 0.69
C ASN A 48 16.44 -12.19 2.07
N SER A 49 17.57 -11.61 2.45
CA SER A 49 17.75 -10.97 3.75
C SER A 49 17.59 -9.47 3.62
N ILE A 50 16.98 -8.84 4.62
CA ILE A 50 16.80 -7.39 4.66
C ILE A 50 17.81 -6.85 5.66
N VAL A 51 18.68 -5.93 5.23
CA VAL A 51 19.63 -5.26 6.13
C VAL A 51 19.13 -3.85 6.41
N LEU A 52 18.91 -3.53 7.69
CA LEU A 52 18.60 -2.18 8.15
C LEU A 52 19.87 -1.49 8.62
N TYR A 53 19.96 -0.19 8.34
CA TYR A 53 21.08 0.67 8.71
C TYR A 53 20.59 1.78 9.63
N ASP A 54 21.33 2.03 10.71
CA ASP A 54 21.13 3.20 11.57
C ASP A 54 22.43 3.58 12.29
N SER A 55 22.43 4.75 12.90
CA SER A 55 23.45 5.31 13.78
C SER A 55 23.73 4.54 15.07
N SER A 56 22.87 3.60 15.49
CA SER A 56 23.09 2.83 16.72
C SER A 56 22.32 1.51 16.75
N CYS A 57 22.90 0.50 17.41
CA CYS A 57 22.20 -0.75 17.68
C CYS A 57 20.95 -0.59 18.56
N GLU A 58 20.90 0.42 19.44
CA GLU A 58 19.71 0.68 20.26
C GLU A 58 18.49 1.01 19.40
N LYS A 59 18.64 1.89 18.40
CA LYS A 59 17.57 2.20 17.45
C LYS A 59 17.15 0.99 16.64
N LEU A 60 18.13 0.25 16.11
CA LEU A 60 17.89 -0.99 15.37
C LEU A 60 17.16 -2.03 16.22
N GLU A 61 17.44 -2.13 17.52
CA GLU A 61 16.73 -3.01 18.44
C GLU A 61 15.26 -2.60 18.60
N ARG A 62 14.97 -1.30 18.67
CA ARG A 62 13.58 -0.79 18.70
C ARG A 62 12.83 -1.16 17.43
N HIS A 63 13.45 -0.99 16.25
CA HIS A 63 12.86 -1.40 14.99
C HIS A 63 12.65 -2.91 14.93
N PHE A 64 13.63 -3.72 15.33
CA PHE A 64 13.53 -5.17 15.39
C PHE A 64 12.33 -5.62 16.22
N LYS A 65 12.19 -5.08 17.43
CA LYS A 65 11.07 -5.38 18.34
C LYS A 65 9.73 -5.00 17.71
N ALA A 66 9.66 -3.84 17.05
CA ALA A 66 8.46 -3.39 16.36
C ALA A 66 8.08 -4.30 15.18
N ILE A 67 9.05 -4.67 14.35
CA ILE A 67 8.87 -5.56 13.19
C ILE A 67 8.42 -6.95 13.63
N ASN A 68 9.09 -7.54 14.63
CA ASN A 68 8.67 -8.83 15.19
C ASN A 68 7.27 -8.77 15.78
N LYS A 69 6.94 -7.71 16.52
CA LYS A 69 5.59 -7.51 17.05
C LYS A 69 4.56 -7.44 15.93
N TRP A 70 4.85 -6.71 14.86
CA TRP A 70 3.98 -6.62 13.68
C TRP A 70 3.72 -8.01 13.07
N ARG A 71 4.78 -8.79 12.83
CA ARG A 71 4.68 -10.16 12.30
C ARG A 71 3.84 -11.06 13.20
N MET A 72 4.10 -11.06 14.51
CA MET A 72 3.35 -11.88 15.47
C MET A 72 1.85 -11.53 15.46
N LEU A 73 1.50 -10.25 15.39
CA LEU A 73 0.10 -9.80 15.36
C LEU A 73 -0.66 -10.30 14.12
N ILE A 74 0.03 -10.36 12.98
CA ILE A 74 -0.60 -10.66 11.69
C ILE A 74 -0.57 -12.15 11.34
N GLU A 75 0.52 -12.83 11.67
CA GLU A 75 0.74 -14.23 11.28
C GLU A 75 0.51 -15.22 12.41
N LYS A 76 0.32 -14.74 13.65
CA LYS A 76 0.36 -15.59 14.86
C LYS A 76 1.65 -16.42 14.93
N ALA A 77 2.72 -15.94 14.27
CA ALA A 77 4.02 -16.58 14.25
C ALA A 77 4.69 -16.46 15.64
N PRO A 78 5.57 -17.41 16.03
CA PRO A 78 6.42 -17.22 17.18
C PRO A 78 7.32 -16.00 17.00
N SER A 79 7.79 -15.42 18.10
CA SER A 79 8.81 -14.38 18.06
C SER A 79 10.05 -14.88 17.31
N SER A 80 10.70 -14.01 16.56
CA SER A 80 12.02 -14.31 16.02
C SER A 80 13.05 -14.20 17.14
N ASP A 81 13.90 -15.22 17.29
CA ASP A 81 14.72 -15.39 18.50
C ASP A 81 16.09 -14.68 18.45
N GLN A 82 16.46 -13.98 17.38
CA GLN A 82 17.83 -13.48 17.26
C GLN A 82 17.90 -12.04 16.73
N PHE A 83 18.02 -11.10 17.66
CA PHE A 83 18.52 -9.76 17.37
C PHE A 83 20.06 -9.83 17.27
N GLN A 84 20.59 -9.56 16.09
CA GLN A 84 22.04 -9.50 15.84
C GLN A 84 22.37 -8.19 15.14
N CYS A 85 22.83 -7.23 15.93
CA CYS A 85 23.32 -5.95 15.43
C CYS A 85 24.84 -5.89 15.54
N TYR A 86 25.49 -5.35 14.50
CA TYR A 86 26.91 -5.07 14.50
C TYR A 86 27.15 -3.66 13.95
N CYS A 87 28.20 -2.98 14.39
CA CYS A 87 28.56 -1.67 13.87
C CYS A 87 29.93 -1.72 13.22
N GLU A 88 30.01 -1.32 11.96
CA GLU A 88 31.28 -1.19 11.24
C GLU A 88 32.03 0.07 11.71
N ARG A 89 31.28 1.12 12.10
CA ARG A 89 31.80 2.38 12.66
C ARG A 89 30.93 2.84 13.83
N GLN A 90 31.35 3.90 14.54
CA GLN A 90 30.61 4.41 15.71
C GLN A 90 29.16 4.83 15.39
N ASP A 91 28.90 5.26 14.15
CA ASP A 91 27.64 5.80 13.66
C ASP A 91 27.07 5.01 12.47
N GLU A 92 27.58 3.78 12.24
CA GLU A 92 27.16 2.92 11.15
C GLU A 92 26.95 1.50 11.67
N CYS A 93 25.70 1.24 12.08
CA CYS A 93 25.24 -0.04 12.60
C CYS A 93 24.29 -0.72 11.62
N HIS A 94 24.33 -2.04 11.62
CA HIS A 94 23.63 -2.91 10.70
C HIS A 94 22.85 -3.97 11.46
N LEU A 95 21.65 -4.26 10.99
CA LEU A 95 20.80 -5.33 11.49
C LEU A 95 20.30 -6.17 10.32
N ARG A 96 20.63 -7.46 10.32
CA ARG A 96 20.11 -8.41 9.32
C ARG A 96 18.80 -9.02 9.82
N LEU A 97 17.78 -8.95 8.97
CA LEU A 97 16.43 -9.45 9.19
C LEU A 97 16.12 -10.51 8.13
N SER A 98 16.35 -11.78 8.47
CA SER A 98 16.09 -12.88 7.54
C SER A 98 14.61 -13.32 7.55
N HIS A 99 13.95 -13.25 8.71
CA HIS A 99 12.57 -13.78 8.89
C HIS A 99 11.73 -12.94 9.84
N SER A 100 12.01 -11.65 10.02
CA SER A 100 11.30 -10.83 11.01
C SER A 100 10.03 -10.18 10.48
N PHE A 101 9.88 -10.04 9.16
CA PHE A 101 8.72 -9.41 8.53
C PHE A 101 7.61 -10.40 8.21
N PRO A 102 6.35 -9.93 8.06
CA PRO A 102 5.31 -10.72 7.43
C PRO A 102 5.73 -11.18 6.03
N GLU A 103 5.40 -12.42 5.66
CA GLU A 103 5.82 -13.06 4.41
C GLU A 103 5.46 -12.20 3.18
N GLY A 104 4.21 -11.72 3.12
CA GLY A 104 3.74 -10.88 2.02
C GLY A 104 4.47 -9.55 1.85
N VAL A 105 5.14 -9.05 2.90
CA VAL A 105 5.95 -7.83 2.87
C VAL A 105 7.34 -8.10 2.30
N ILE A 106 7.96 -9.22 2.69
CA ILE A 106 9.30 -9.63 2.24
C ILE A 106 9.33 -9.76 0.72
N ASP A 107 8.31 -10.37 0.12
CA ASP A 107 8.19 -10.53 -1.33
C ASP A 107 8.33 -9.21 -2.09
N HIS A 108 7.79 -8.14 -1.52
CA HIS A 108 7.67 -6.86 -2.22
C HIS A 108 8.73 -5.86 -1.86
N LEU A 109 9.31 -5.97 -0.67
CA LEU A 109 10.29 -4.99 -0.23
C LEU A 109 11.44 -4.91 -1.25
N GLY A 110 11.80 -3.69 -1.64
CA GLY A 110 12.78 -3.41 -2.70
C GLY A 110 12.34 -3.70 -4.13
N SER A 111 11.20 -4.38 -4.34
CA SER A 111 10.67 -4.64 -5.68
C SER A 111 9.97 -3.40 -6.24
N THR A 112 10.02 -3.25 -7.55
CA THR A 112 9.22 -2.26 -8.29
C THR A 112 8.12 -3.02 -9.02
N PRO A 113 6.84 -2.64 -8.87
CA PRO A 113 5.80 -3.31 -9.63
C PRO A 113 5.99 -3.02 -11.12
N ALA A 114 5.87 -4.07 -11.92
CA ALA A 114 5.88 -3.98 -13.38
C ALA A 114 4.63 -3.26 -13.91
N CYS A 115 3.62 -3.09 -13.06
CA CYS A 115 2.34 -2.47 -13.40
C CYS A 115 1.80 -1.48 -12.37
N ASP A 116 0.62 -0.95 -12.65
CA ASP A 116 -0.08 0.05 -11.82
C ASP A 116 -0.43 -0.45 -10.42
N GLY A 117 -0.35 -1.76 -10.17
CA GLY A 117 -0.63 -2.39 -8.89
C GLY A 117 0.41 -3.45 -8.49
N PRO A 118 0.48 -3.83 -7.21
CA PRO A 118 -0.16 -3.19 -6.06
C PRO A 118 0.21 -1.70 -5.90
N ASN A 119 -0.76 -0.85 -5.60
CA ASN A 119 -0.50 0.56 -5.30
C ASN A 119 -0.31 0.74 -3.78
N CYS A 120 -0.01 1.95 -3.32
CA CYS A 120 0.23 2.23 -1.90
C CYS A 120 -0.92 1.78 -0.99
N HIS A 121 -2.15 2.01 -1.45
CA HIS A 121 -3.39 1.53 -0.85
C HIS A 121 -3.40 0.01 -0.62
N ASN A 122 -3.22 -0.79 -1.68
CA ASN A 122 -3.21 -2.24 -1.54
C ASN A 122 -1.99 -2.74 -0.77
N ALA A 123 -0.83 -2.10 -0.91
CA ALA A 123 0.37 -2.46 -0.16
C ALA A 123 0.10 -2.41 1.35
N ALA A 124 -0.49 -1.31 1.85
CA ALA A 124 -0.82 -1.17 3.27
C ALA A 124 -1.87 -2.19 3.73
N MET A 125 -2.91 -2.41 2.91
CA MET A 125 -4.01 -3.32 3.23
C MET A 125 -3.59 -4.80 3.23
N ALA A 126 -2.80 -5.20 2.24
CA ALA A 126 -2.27 -6.56 2.12
C ALA A 126 -1.23 -6.83 3.22
N ALA A 127 -0.39 -5.85 3.55
CA ALA A 127 0.56 -5.96 4.65
C ALA A 127 -0.16 -6.13 6.00
N GLY A 128 -1.38 -5.60 6.15
CA GLY A 128 -2.30 -5.82 7.27
C GLY A 128 -3.12 -7.12 7.21
N LYS A 129 -3.00 -7.92 6.14
CA LYS A 129 -3.89 -9.05 5.79
C LYS A 129 -5.39 -8.71 5.82
N ILE A 130 -5.74 -7.45 5.55
CA ILE A 130 -7.15 -6.99 5.45
C ILE A 130 -7.75 -7.44 4.12
N VAL A 131 -6.93 -7.41 3.07
CA VAL A 131 -7.27 -7.95 1.75
C VAL A 131 -6.41 -9.18 1.47
N PRO A 132 -6.98 -10.23 0.86
CA PRO A 132 -6.28 -11.49 0.64
C PRO A 132 -5.27 -11.42 -0.50
N SER A 133 -5.52 -10.54 -1.48
CA SER A 133 -4.78 -10.50 -2.74
C SER A 133 -4.09 -9.16 -2.99
N LYS A 134 -2.95 -9.28 -3.66
CA LYS A 134 -2.13 -8.18 -4.14
C LYS A 134 -2.72 -7.68 -5.46
N ARG A 135 -3.16 -6.43 -5.53
CA ARG A 135 -3.83 -5.84 -6.71
C ARG A 135 -3.88 -4.32 -6.66
N TYR A 136 -4.38 -3.68 -7.71
CA TYR A 136 -4.75 -2.28 -7.62
C TYR A 136 -5.98 -2.10 -6.72
N MET A 137 -5.95 -1.08 -5.85
CA MET A 137 -7.09 -0.66 -5.03
C MET A 137 -7.42 0.81 -5.27
N THR A 138 -8.71 1.10 -5.41
CA THR A 138 -9.18 2.49 -5.51
C THR A 138 -9.30 3.13 -4.13
N ALA A 139 -9.27 4.47 -4.07
CA ALA A 139 -9.53 5.23 -2.85
C ALA A 139 -10.88 4.85 -2.20
N GLU A 140 -11.93 4.67 -3.00
CA GLU A 140 -13.25 4.33 -2.45
C GLU A 140 -13.29 2.92 -1.87
N GLU A 141 -12.51 2.00 -2.45
CA GLU A 141 -12.38 0.65 -1.92
C GLU A 141 -11.58 0.61 -0.62
N VAL A 142 -10.49 1.39 -0.52
CA VAL A 142 -9.77 1.59 0.75
C VAL A 142 -10.70 2.13 1.82
N SER A 143 -11.48 3.15 1.48
CA SER A 143 -12.45 3.75 2.39
C SER A 143 -13.47 2.72 2.89
N PHE A 144 -13.95 1.84 2.02
CA PHE A 144 -14.83 0.74 2.43
C PHE A 144 -14.16 -0.16 3.49
N TRP A 145 -12.93 -0.61 3.24
CA TRP A 145 -12.21 -1.50 4.17
C TRP A 145 -11.88 -0.82 5.51
N LEU A 146 -11.40 0.43 5.48
CA LEU A 146 -11.06 1.18 6.70
C LEU A 146 -12.28 1.52 7.58
N ASN A 147 -13.47 1.59 6.98
CA ASN A 147 -14.73 1.81 7.69
C ASN A 147 -15.50 0.51 7.97
N SER A 148 -14.93 -0.65 7.63
CA SER A 148 -15.52 -1.95 7.91
C SER A 148 -15.35 -2.36 9.38
N PRO A 149 -16.08 -3.40 9.85
CA PRO A 149 -15.86 -3.96 11.19
C PRO A 149 -14.45 -4.51 11.44
N LEU A 150 -13.64 -4.70 10.40
CA LEU A 150 -12.23 -5.11 10.54
C LEU A 150 -11.38 -4.02 11.17
N CYS A 151 -11.76 -2.76 11.04
CA CYS A 151 -10.93 -1.61 11.36
C CYS A 151 -11.58 -0.72 12.42
N LYS A 152 -10.79 -0.37 13.43
CA LYS A 152 -11.10 0.68 14.39
C LYS A 152 -10.31 1.93 14.01
N ARG A 153 -11.01 3.04 13.78
CA ARG A 153 -10.37 4.36 13.70
C ARG A 153 -9.80 4.74 15.08
N LEU A 154 -8.54 5.12 15.11
CA LEU A 154 -7.84 5.53 16.32
C LEU A 154 -7.97 7.03 16.53
N SER A 155 -8.16 7.42 17.78
CA SER A 155 -8.03 8.81 18.21
C SER A 155 -6.56 9.23 18.25
N LEU A 156 -6.31 10.54 18.21
CA LEU A 156 -4.95 11.11 18.27
C LEU A 156 -4.21 10.77 19.57
N LYS A 157 -4.95 10.46 20.64
CA LYS A 157 -4.44 10.07 21.97
C LYS A 157 -4.05 8.60 22.05
N GLU A 158 -4.55 7.75 21.17
CA GLU A 158 -4.21 6.34 21.15
C GLU A 158 -2.80 6.16 20.58
N LYS A 159 -1.97 5.39 21.29
CA LYS A 159 -0.62 5.07 20.83
C LYS A 159 -0.69 4.14 19.61
N LEU A 160 0.04 4.52 18.56
CA LEU A 160 0.23 3.69 17.38
C LEU A 160 0.96 2.40 17.75
N GLN A 161 0.60 1.32 17.06
CA GLN A 161 1.19 0.00 17.21
C GLN A 161 1.67 -0.50 15.85
N PRO A 162 2.75 -1.31 15.82
CA PRO A 162 3.22 -1.91 14.58
C PRO A 162 2.08 -2.66 13.87
N GLY A 163 1.87 -2.35 12.59
CA GLY A 163 0.77 -2.87 11.78
C GLY A 163 -0.45 -1.96 11.66
N ASP A 164 -0.54 -0.86 12.43
CA ASP A 164 -1.59 0.15 12.23
C ASP A 164 -1.46 0.75 10.81
N ILE A 165 -2.60 1.04 10.17
CA ILE A 165 -2.65 1.68 8.85
C ILE A 165 -2.84 3.18 9.03
N LEU A 166 -2.02 3.96 8.34
CA LEU A 166 -2.13 5.40 8.24
C LEU A 166 -2.57 5.79 6.84
N GLU A 167 -3.59 6.64 6.78
CA GLU A 167 -4.20 7.13 5.55
C GLU A 167 -4.02 8.65 5.46
N ILE A 168 -3.19 9.12 4.53
CA ILE A 168 -3.06 10.53 4.19
C ILE A 168 -4.24 10.95 3.34
N ARG A 169 -4.86 12.06 3.72
CA ARG A 169 -6.04 12.61 3.06
C ARG A 169 -5.89 14.10 2.80
N SER A 170 -6.23 14.51 1.58
CA SER A 170 -6.37 15.91 1.20
C SER A 170 -7.75 16.43 1.58
N GLN A 171 -7.82 17.58 2.24
CA GLN A 171 -9.06 18.29 2.55
C GLN A 171 -9.36 19.34 1.46
N TYR A 172 -10.52 19.21 0.80
CA TYR A 172 -11.02 20.20 -0.16
C TYR A 172 -12.24 20.91 0.44
N LYS A 173 -12.24 22.26 0.43
CA LYS A 173 -13.26 23.09 1.10
C LYS A 173 -14.71 22.68 0.81
N GLU A 174 -15.00 22.30 -0.43
CA GLU A 174 -16.36 22.01 -0.90
C GLU A 174 -16.62 20.53 -1.24
N ARG A 175 -15.57 19.72 -1.37
CA ARG A 175 -15.66 18.33 -1.87
C ARG A 175 -15.37 17.28 -0.79
N GLY A 176 -15.16 17.73 0.45
CA GLY A 176 -14.77 16.86 1.56
C GLY A 176 -13.31 16.42 1.44
N SER A 177 -12.99 15.29 2.06
CA SER A 177 -11.65 14.72 2.03
C SER A 177 -11.49 13.63 0.97
N LYS A 178 -10.31 13.52 0.36
CA LYS A 178 -9.96 12.42 -0.56
C LYS A 178 -8.74 11.66 -0.04
N GLU A 179 -8.80 10.33 -0.09
CA GLU A 179 -7.66 9.44 0.14
C GLU A 179 -6.55 9.69 -0.90
N VAL A 180 -5.32 9.87 -0.41
CA VAL A 180 -4.13 10.19 -1.23
C VAL A 180 -3.12 9.06 -1.18
N HIS A 181 -2.82 8.54 0.01
CA HIS A 181 -1.75 7.59 0.24
C HIS A 181 -2.00 6.77 1.50
N SER A 182 -1.78 5.45 1.40
CA SER A 182 -1.77 4.56 2.56
C SER A 182 -0.38 4.02 2.84
N PHE A 183 -0.06 3.83 4.12
CA PHE A 183 1.14 3.15 4.55
C PHE A 183 0.92 2.43 5.89
N THR A 184 1.81 1.50 6.20
CA THR A 184 1.75 0.72 7.44
C THR A 184 2.77 1.24 8.45
N TYR A 185 2.31 1.51 9.65
CA TYR A 185 3.14 1.88 10.79
C TYR A 185 4.01 0.71 11.23
N ILE A 186 5.28 0.97 11.56
CA ILE A 186 6.13 -0.01 12.23
C ILE A 186 6.59 0.57 13.57
N SER A 187 7.34 1.67 13.56
CA SER A 187 7.77 2.42 14.76
C SER A 187 7.67 3.92 14.53
N ASP A 188 8.04 4.72 15.54
CA ASP A 188 7.91 6.20 15.49
C ASP A 188 8.72 6.83 14.32
N ASP A 189 9.68 6.08 13.81
CA ASP A 189 10.69 6.44 12.82
C ASP A 189 10.75 5.45 11.64
N LEU A 190 9.84 4.47 11.56
CA LEU A 190 9.85 3.45 10.50
C LEU A 190 8.44 3.11 10.03
N VAL A 191 8.26 3.11 8.71
CA VAL A 191 7.02 2.73 8.05
C VAL A 191 7.29 1.83 6.84
N TYR A 192 6.30 1.02 6.47
CA TYR A 192 6.29 0.30 5.20
C TYR A 192 5.34 0.97 4.21
N THR A 193 5.83 1.27 3.02
CA THR A 193 5.03 1.97 2.02
C THR A 193 5.49 1.66 0.59
N LYS A 194 4.64 1.97 -0.39
CA LYS A 194 5.04 2.11 -1.79
C LYS A 194 5.12 3.61 -2.08
N ASN A 195 6.29 4.21 -1.88
CA ASN A 195 6.36 5.66 -1.74
C ASN A 195 6.31 6.39 -3.10
N GLY A 196 5.62 7.53 -3.19
CA GLY A 196 5.63 8.41 -4.36
C GLY A 196 4.54 8.19 -5.42
N TYR A 197 4.35 9.21 -6.26
CA TYR A 197 3.24 9.32 -7.22
C TYR A 197 3.39 8.44 -8.47
N SER A 198 4.58 7.87 -8.71
CA SER A 198 4.82 7.05 -9.89
C SER A 198 4.43 5.59 -9.66
N LYS A 199 3.79 5.01 -10.69
CA LYS A 199 3.44 3.59 -10.74
C LYS A 199 4.66 2.69 -10.52
N ARG A 200 5.84 3.11 -10.98
CA ARG A 200 7.11 2.36 -10.89
C ARG A 200 7.92 2.62 -9.61
N GLN A 201 7.33 3.25 -8.60
CA GLN A 201 8.02 3.36 -7.32
C GLN A 201 8.05 2.04 -6.58
N SER A 202 9.18 1.75 -5.94
CA SER A 202 9.41 0.52 -5.19
C SER A 202 8.65 0.51 -3.86
N TYR A 203 8.45 -0.68 -3.32
CA TYR A 203 8.02 -0.83 -1.92
C TYR A 203 9.25 -0.70 -1.04
N VAL A 204 9.16 0.15 -0.03
CA VAL A 204 10.28 0.56 0.79
C VAL A 204 9.92 0.56 2.26
N LEU A 205 10.94 0.38 3.09
CA LEU A 205 10.95 0.83 4.46
C LEU A 205 11.55 2.23 4.47
N GLU A 206 10.88 3.17 5.13
CA GLU A 206 11.32 4.56 5.15
C GLU A 206 10.96 5.23 6.47
N SER A 207 11.58 6.38 6.73
CA SER A 207 11.23 7.18 7.90
C SER A 207 9.83 7.77 7.77
N LEU A 208 9.12 7.84 8.90
CA LEU A 208 7.80 8.47 8.96
C LEU A 208 7.87 9.93 8.49
N ASP A 209 8.89 10.67 8.94
CA ASP A 209 9.10 12.07 8.57
C ASP A 209 9.24 12.25 7.04
N ASN A 210 9.95 11.36 6.34
CA ASN A 210 10.08 11.44 4.88
C ASN A 210 8.72 11.25 4.18
N VAL A 211 7.93 10.26 4.62
CA VAL A 211 6.59 10.03 4.04
C VAL A 211 5.69 11.24 4.29
N LEU A 212 5.67 11.77 5.51
CA LEU A 212 4.87 12.97 5.81
C LEU A 212 5.31 14.18 4.98
N SER A 213 6.62 14.39 4.83
CA SER A 213 7.18 15.48 4.03
C SER A 213 6.84 15.35 2.55
N LEU A 214 6.94 14.13 1.99
CA LEU A 214 6.65 13.89 0.57
C LEU A 214 5.21 14.27 0.20
N TYR A 215 4.27 14.04 1.12
CA TYR A 215 2.87 14.37 0.95
C TYR A 215 2.47 15.67 1.66
N GLN A 216 3.43 16.50 2.06
CA GLN A 216 3.21 17.83 2.63
C GLN A 216 2.29 17.83 3.87
N VAL A 217 2.35 16.76 4.67
CA VAL A 217 1.63 16.67 5.94
C VAL A 217 2.42 17.40 7.01
N ASP A 218 1.86 18.50 7.51
CA ASP A 218 2.44 19.23 8.63
C ASP A 218 2.49 18.37 9.90
N LYS A 219 3.58 18.47 10.68
CA LYS A 219 3.77 17.69 11.92
C LYS A 219 2.69 17.97 12.97
N ASP A 220 2.15 19.18 13.02
CA ASP A 220 1.06 19.54 13.92
C ASP A 220 -0.28 18.96 13.44
N CYS A 221 -0.47 18.82 12.11
CA CYS A 221 -1.60 18.09 11.52
C CYS A 221 -1.51 16.58 11.78
N PHE A 222 -0.31 16.00 11.73
CA PHE A 222 -0.09 14.61 12.08
C PHE A 222 -0.31 14.35 13.58
N SER A 223 0.26 15.18 14.45
CA SER A 223 0.18 15.03 15.90
C SER A 223 -1.18 15.45 16.49
N GLY A 224 -1.98 16.20 15.72
CA GLY A 224 -3.32 16.62 16.12
C GLY A 224 -3.33 17.83 17.05
N LYS A 225 -2.27 18.64 17.05
CA LYS A 225 -2.23 19.92 17.77
C LYS A 225 -3.11 20.98 17.13
N VAL A 226 -3.39 20.84 15.83
CA VAL A 226 -4.33 21.68 15.09
C VAL A 226 -5.56 20.87 14.69
N THR A 227 -6.67 21.56 14.45
CA THR A 227 -7.91 20.91 14.01
C THR A 227 -7.73 20.34 12.61
N LYS A 228 -8.37 19.20 12.33
CA LYS A 228 -8.37 18.60 11.00
C LYS A 228 -8.85 19.55 9.89
N THR A 229 -9.76 20.48 10.21
CA THR A 229 -10.28 21.48 9.27
C THR A 229 -9.29 22.58 8.89
N SER A 230 -8.22 22.77 9.66
CA SER A 230 -7.14 23.72 9.35
C SER A 230 -5.99 23.09 8.55
N CYS A 231 -6.05 21.79 8.30
CA CYS A 231 -5.02 21.04 7.57
C CYS A 231 -5.42 20.84 6.11
N SER A 232 -4.55 21.19 5.17
CA SER A 232 -4.71 20.79 3.76
C SER A 232 -4.55 19.28 3.60
N GLU A 233 -3.57 18.71 4.32
CA GLU A 233 -3.28 17.28 4.36
C GLU A 233 -3.26 16.83 5.82
N TYR A 234 -3.91 15.72 6.12
CA TYR A 234 -3.93 15.14 7.46
C TYR A 234 -3.90 13.61 7.39
N VAL A 235 -3.64 12.97 8.53
CA VAL A 235 -3.51 11.51 8.61
C VAL A 235 -4.58 10.92 9.50
N ASP A 236 -5.42 10.07 8.92
CA ASP A 236 -6.30 9.20 9.70
C ASP A 236 -5.56 7.92 10.07
N ARG A 237 -5.81 7.42 11.28
CA ARG A 237 -5.11 6.27 11.88
C ARG A 237 -6.10 5.15 12.11
N PHE A 238 -5.74 3.92 11.73
CA PHE A 238 -6.61 2.76 11.84
C PHE A 238 -5.86 1.58 12.42
N ARG A 239 -6.47 0.89 13.38
CA ARG A 239 -6.04 -0.43 13.83
C ARG A 239 -6.99 -1.46 13.26
N CYS A 240 -6.46 -2.34 12.44
CA CYS A 240 -7.27 -3.33 11.75
C CYS A 240 -6.87 -4.75 12.15
N GLU A 241 -7.82 -5.66 12.08
CA GLU A 241 -7.60 -7.09 12.14
C GLU A 241 -7.62 -7.68 10.72
N GLY A 242 -6.76 -8.66 10.46
CA GLY A 242 -6.75 -9.38 9.18
C GLY A 242 -8.07 -10.12 8.97
N LEU A 243 -8.54 -10.16 7.72
CA LEU A 243 -9.86 -10.69 7.36
C LEU A 243 -10.07 -12.12 7.86
N GLU A 244 -9.10 -13.00 7.64
CA GLU A 244 -9.18 -14.40 8.07
C GLU A 244 -9.31 -14.53 9.60
N ASN A 245 -8.54 -13.73 10.35
CA ASN A 245 -8.62 -13.72 11.82
C ASN A 245 -9.98 -13.22 12.30
N TYR A 246 -10.54 -12.20 11.64
CA TYR A 246 -11.88 -11.70 11.96
C TYR A 246 -12.95 -12.77 11.67
N LEU A 247 -12.87 -13.46 10.53
CA LEU A 247 -13.81 -14.51 10.13
C LEU A 247 -13.80 -15.68 11.13
N GLN A 248 -12.61 -16.10 11.58
CA GLN A 248 -12.45 -17.17 12.58
C GLN A 248 -13.10 -16.83 13.94
N LYS A 249 -13.24 -15.55 14.27
CA LYS A 249 -13.88 -15.08 15.51
C LYS A 249 -15.40 -14.95 15.41
N GLN A 250 -15.97 -14.99 14.20
CA GLN A 250 -17.40 -14.85 14.06
C GLN A 250 -18.11 -16.15 14.47
N PRO A 251 -19.22 -16.06 15.23
CA PRO A 251 -19.98 -17.24 15.63
C PRO A 251 -20.66 -17.94 14.44
N GLN A 252 -20.78 -17.22 13.32
CA GLN A 252 -21.40 -17.70 12.09
C GLN A 252 -20.29 -18.04 11.11
N THR A 253 -20.28 -19.29 10.64
CA THR A 253 -19.49 -19.66 9.47
C THR A 253 -20.10 -19.00 8.24
N LEU A 254 -19.26 -18.43 7.39
CA LEU A 254 -19.69 -18.00 6.05
C LEU A 254 -20.38 -19.16 5.36
N SER A 255 -21.48 -18.88 4.65
CA SER A 255 -22.12 -19.92 3.84
C SER A 255 -21.12 -20.44 2.78
N PRO A 256 -21.16 -21.75 2.42
CA PRO A 256 -20.28 -22.30 1.39
C PRO A 256 -20.30 -21.51 0.08
N GLU A 257 -21.46 -20.94 -0.26
CA GLU A 257 -21.65 -20.09 -1.44
C GLU A 257 -20.84 -18.79 -1.35
N VAL A 258 -20.84 -18.13 -0.20
CA VAL A 258 -20.07 -16.90 0.04
C VAL A 258 -18.57 -17.20 0.05
N GLN A 259 -18.15 -18.31 0.65
CA GLN A 259 -16.74 -18.73 0.63
C GLN A 259 -16.26 -18.98 -0.81
N MET A 260 -17.02 -19.75 -1.59
CA MET A 260 -16.70 -20.02 -3.00
C MET A 260 -16.68 -18.74 -3.84
N ALA A 261 -17.62 -17.82 -3.59
CA ALA A 261 -17.64 -16.50 -4.21
C ALA A 261 -16.36 -15.69 -3.93
N CYS A 262 -15.89 -15.69 -2.68
CA CYS A 262 -14.65 -15.01 -2.30
C CYS A 262 -13.44 -15.61 -2.99
N THR A 263 -13.29 -16.95 -2.97
CA THR A 263 -12.19 -17.66 -3.64
C THR A 263 -12.15 -17.36 -5.14
N ASN A 264 -13.31 -17.40 -5.79
CA ASN A 264 -13.42 -17.11 -7.23
C ASN A 264 -13.03 -15.66 -7.52
N LEU A 265 -13.45 -14.71 -6.69
CA LEU A 265 -13.12 -13.30 -6.88
C LEU A 265 -11.63 -13.02 -6.61
N ASP A 266 -11.02 -13.70 -5.63
CA ASP A 266 -9.57 -13.61 -5.37
C ASP A 266 -8.77 -14.09 -6.57
N HIS A 267 -9.17 -15.23 -7.16
CA HIS A 267 -8.55 -15.75 -8.37
C HIS A 267 -8.72 -14.79 -9.55
N LEU A 268 -9.93 -14.26 -9.74
CA LEU A 268 -10.23 -13.31 -10.81
C LEU A 268 -9.40 -12.03 -10.69
N GLU A 269 -9.31 -11.46 -9.48
CA GLU A 269 -8.49 -10.27 -9.22
C GLU A 269 -7.01 -10.50 -9.47
N CYS A 270 -6.50 -11.66 -9.09
CA CYS A 270 -5.11 -12.05 -9.36
C CYS A 270 -4.85 -12.08 -10.88
N THR A 271 -5.74 -12.72 -11.65
CA THR A 271 -5.64 -12.80 -13.10
C THR A 271 -5.74 -11.42 -13.76
N ILE A 272 -6.73 -10.60 -13.39
CA ILE A 272 -6.89 -9.24 -13.91
C ILE A 272 -5.70 -8.36 -13.54
N GLY A 273 -5.24 -8.41 -12.29
CA GLY A 273 -4.09 -7.63 -11.84
C GLY A 273 -2.84 -7.95 -12.66
N THR A 274 -2.62 -9.24 -12.95
CA THR A 274 -1.46 -9.71 -13.72
C THR A 274 -1.57 -9.39 -15.22
N GLN A 275 -2.77 -9.46 -15.81
CA GLN A 275 -2.94 -9.24 -17.25
C GLN A 275 -3.22 -7.78 -17.61
N ALA A 276 -4.15 -7.14 -16.91
CA ALA A 276 -4.69 -5.84 -17.30
C ALA A 276 -3.76 -4.68 -16.93
N LEU A 277 -3.04 -4.79 -15.82
CA LEU A 277 -2.19 -3.69 -15.33
C LEU A 277 -0.77 -3.79 -15.90
N CYS A 278 -0.30 -5.02 -16.15
CA CYS A 278 1.03 -5.33 -16.66
C CYS A 278 0.92 -5.44 -18.19
N ARG A 279 1.32 -4.36 -18.89
CA ARG A 279 1.20 -4.04 -20.34
C ARG A 279 1.63 -5.11 -21.37
N SER A 280 1.78 -6.38 -20.99
CA SER A 280 2.08 -7.51 -21.88
C SER A 280 0.84 -8.27 -22.35
N SER A 281 -0.39 -7.88 -21.98
CA SER A 281 -1.58 -8.59 -22.46
C SER A 281 -1.80 -8.38 -23.95
N THR A 282 -1.80 -9.45 -24.71
CA THR A 282 -2.28 -9.46 -26.09
C THR A 282 -3.80 -9.23 -26.13
N ALA A 283 -4.35 -8.92 -27.30
CA ALA A 283 -5.81 -8.84 -27.48
C ALA A 283 -6.52 -10.16 -27.12
N ALA A 284 -5.85 -11.30 -27.32
CA ALA A 284 -6.36 -12.62 -26.93
C ALA A 284 -6.43 -12.79 -25.40
N ASP A 285 -5.41 -12.32 -24.66
CA ASP A 285 -5.41 -12.33 -23.20
C ASP A 285 -6.55 -11.48 -22.64
N THR A 286 -6.83 -10.35 -23.30
CA THR A 286 -7.94 -9.46 -22.91
C THR A 286 -9.30 -10.15 -23.13
N SER A 287 -9.50 -10.87 -24.24
CA SER A 287 -10.75 -11.59 -24.48
C SER A 287 -10.96 -12.72 -23.47
N ALA A 288 -9.93 -13.55 -23.23
CA ALA A 288 -10.00 -14.63 -22.24
C ALA A 288 -10.27 -14.09 -20.82
N LEU A 289 -9.72 -12.92 -20.49
CA LEU A 289 -10.01 -12.23 -19.23
C LEU A 289 -11.47 -11.80 -19.11
N LEU A 290 -12.02 -11.23 -20.19
CA LEU A 290 -13.43 -10.83 -20.22
C LEU A 290 -14.36 -12.04 -20.09
N ASP A 291 -14.05 -13.14 -20.76
CA ASP A 291 -14.80 -14.39 -20.64
C ASP A 291 -14.72 -14.95 -19.20
N ALA A 292 -13.54 -14.92 -18.59
CA ALA A 292 -13.36 -15.32 -17.19
C ALA A 292 -14.16 -14.44 -16.23
N ILE A 293 -14.19 -13.11 -16.46
CA ILE A 293 -15.02 -12.17 -15.69
C ILE A 293 -16.50 -12.55 -15.84
N ASP A 294 -16.98 -12.77 -17.07
CA ASP A 294 -18.39 -13.06 -17.33
C ASP A 294 -18.83 -14.41 -16.76
N ILE A 295 -17.98 -15.43 -16.82
CA ILE A 295 -18.21 -16.74 -16.18
C ILE A 295 -18.32 -16.56 -14.66
N ASN A 296 -17.39 -15.84 -14.03
CA ASN A 296 -17.40 -15.64 -12.59
C ASN A 296 -18.61 -14.81 -12.14
N ILE A 297 -18.99 -13.77 -12.90
CA ILE A 297 -20.23 -13.01 -12.67
C ILE A 297 -21.45 -13.93 -12.76
N SER A 298 -21.48 -14.83 -13.75
CA SER A 298 -22.56 -15.81 -13.93
C SER A 298 -22.63 -16.83 -12.79
N VAL A 299 -21.48 -17.28 -12.27
CA VAL A 299 -21.42 -18.17 -11.09
C VAL A 299 -21.89 -17.44 -9.83
N LEU A 300 -21.39 -16.24 -9.56
CA LEU A 300 -21.82 -15.41 -8.43
C LEU A 300 -23.33 -15.16 -8.47
N ALA A 301 -23.86 -14.88 -9.66
CA ALA A 301 -25.30 -14.72 -9.89
C ALA A 301 -26.13 -15.98 -9.56
N LYS A 302 -25.58 -17.17 -9.80
CA LYS A 302 -26.25 -18.46 -9.52
C LYS A 302 -26.18 -18.88 -8.06
N LEU A 303 -25.18 -18.39 -7.31
CA LEU A 303 -24.95 -18.71 -5.90
C LEU A 303 -25.77 -17.87 -4.92
N MET A 304 -26.56 -16.91 -5.43
CA MET A 304 -27.48 -16.10 -4.64
C MET A 304 -29.00 -16.47 -4.73
N PRO A 305 -29.45 -17.75 -4.63
CA PRO A 305 -30.87 -18.07 -4.45
C PRO A 305 -31.20 -18.48 -2.99
N PRO A 306 -32.41 -18.19 -2.47
CA PRO A 306 -33.59 -17.65 -3.14
C PRO A 306 -33.96 -16.26 -2.59
N ALA A 307 -33.45 -15.21 -3.22
CA ALA A 307 -34.22 -13.99 -3.35
C ALA A 307 -34.37 -13.72 -4.85
N PRO A 308 -35.43 -14.25 -5.50
CA PRO A 308 -35.67 -14.10 -6.93
C PRO A 308 -35.71 -12.65 -7.39
N SER A 309 -35.92 -11.71 -6.47
CA SER A 309 -35.83 -10.29 -6.75
C SER A 309 -34.42 -9.72 -6.59
N LEU A 310 -33.57 -10.20 -5.65
CA LEU A 310 -32.25 -9.63 -5.40
C LEU A 310 -31.18 -10.14 -6.37
N ALA A 311 -31.16 -11.44 -6.70
CA ALA A 311 -30.24 -11.96 -7.71
C ALA A 311 -30.60 -11.41 -9.10
N LYS A 312 -31.91 -11.33 -9.44
CA LYS A 312 -32.36 -10.59 -10.63
C LYS A 312 -32.11 -9.10 -10.50
N LYS A 313 -32.15 -8.46 -9.32
CA LYS A 313 -31.83 -7.02 -9.14
C LYS A 313 -30.34 -6.73 -9.09
N ILE A 314 -29.47 -7.69 -8.76
CA ILE A 314 -28.02 -7.56 -8.79
C ILE A 314 -27.51 -7.89 -10.19
N LEU A 315 -28.02 -8.94 -10.85
CA LEU A 315 -27.80 -9.16 -12.28
C LEU A 315 -28.43 -8.05 -13.12
N SER A 316 -29.64 -7.59 -12.78
CA SER A 316 -30.26 -6.41 -13.38
C SER A 316 -29.42 -5.19 -13.04
N ALA A 317 -29.03 -4.90 -11.80
CA ALA A 317 -28.15 -3.76 -11.47
C ALA A 317 -26.76 -3.86 -12.13
N LEU A 318 -26.22 -5.05 -12.35
CA LEU A 318 -24.97 -5.27 -13.09
C LEU A 318 -25.16 -5.04 -14.59
N ARG A 319 -26.32 -5.40 -15.16
CA ARG A 319 -26.74 -5.12 -16.55
C ARG A 319 -27.30 -3.70 -16.77
N HIS A 320 -27.81 -3.06 -15.73
CA HIS A 320 -28.51 -1.78 -15.69
C HIS A 320 -27.53 -0.68 -15.22
N HIS A 321 -26.40 -0.98 -14.59
CA HIS A 321 -25.26 -0.04 -14.48
C HIS A 321 -24.40 0.03 -15.75
N LEU A 322 -24.84 -0.63 -16.83
CA LEU A 322 -24.60 -0.20 -18.20
C LEU A 322 -25.53 0.97 -18.62
N GLY A 323 -26.38 1.48 -17.71
CA GLY A 323 -27.21 2.69 -17.82
C GLY A 323 -28.60 2.56 -17.17
N LEU A 324 -28.76 3.01 -15.90
CA LEU A 324 -29.96 3.20 -15.02
C LEU A 324 -29.81 2.61 -13.58
N SER A 325 -30.64 3.05 -12.61
CA SER A 325 -30.54 2.78 -11.16
C SER A 325 -31.60 1.81 -10.57
N SER A 326 -31.29 1.04 -9.51
CA SER A 326 -32.21 0.83 -8.36
C SER A 326 -31.53 0.19 -7.14
N SER A 327 -32.03 0.55 -5.95
CA SER A 327 -31.64 0.08 -4.62
C SER A 327 -32.39 -1.19 -4.22
N ALA A 328 -31.69 -2.21 -3.72
CA ALA A 328 -32.30 -3.42 -3.15
C ALA A 328 -31.93 -3.56 -1.66
N THR A 329 -32.92 -3.91 -0.84
CA THR A 329 -32.82 -4.00 0.63
C THR A 329 -32.24 -5.34 1.07
N THR A 330 -31.16 -5.31 1.87
CA THR A 330 -30.33 -6.46 2.27
C THR A 330 -30.78 -7.16 3.58
N SER A 331 -32.04 -7.01 4.00
CA SER A 331 -32.51 -7.41 5.34
C SER A 331 -32.48 -8.91 5.63
N GLN A 332 -32.37 -9.78 4.63
CA GLN A 332 -32.45 -11.25 4.78
C GLN A 332 -31.12 -11.94 5.12
N TYR A 333 -30.00 -11.24 5.00
CA TYR A 333 -28.67 -11.82 5.27
C TYR A 333 -28.24 -11.61 6.72
N SER A 334 -27.41 -12.53 7.21
CA SER A 334 -26.69 -12.29 8.46
C SER A 334 -25.84 -11.01 8.34
N PRO A 335 -25.52 -10.31 9.44
CA PRO A 335 -24.62 -9.16 9.40
C PRO A 335 -23.28 -9.48 8.71
N LEU A 336 -22.75 -10.70 8.90
CA LEU A 336 -21.51 -11.14 8.29
C LEU A 336 -21.65 -11.32 6.77
N ASP A 337 -22.70 -11.99 6.31
CA ASP A 337 -22.96 -12.17 4.87
C ASP A 337 -23.19 -10.82 4.18
N ARG A 338 -23.90 -9.88 4.84
CA ARG A 338 -24.07 -8.52 4.32
C ARG A 338 -22.73 -7.83 4.10
N PHE A 339 -21.83 -7.93 5.07
CA PHE A 339 -20.49 -7.35 4.97
C PHE A 339 -19.70 -7.97 3.81
N MET A 340 -19.69 -9.30 3.69
CA MET A 340 -18.98 -9.97 2.61
C MET A 340 -19.57 -9.63 1.24
N VAL A 341 -20.89 -9.60 1.09
CA VAL A 341 -21.55 -9.20 -0.17
C VAL A 341 -21.21 -7.75 -0.55
N GLN A 342 -21.20 -6.83 0.41
CA GLN A 342 -20.77 -5.45 0.16
C GLN A 342 -19.30 -5.38 -0.27
N SER A 343 -18.43 -6.18 0.37
CA SER A 343 -17.02 -6.29 -0.02
C SER A 343 -16.87 -6.78 -1.46
N LEU A 344 -17.56 -7.86 -1.84
CA LEU A 344 -17.57 -8.38 -3.21
C LEU A 344 -18.06 -7.30 -4.20
N GLN A 345 -19.11 -6.55 -3.86
CA GLN A 345 -19.63 -5.48 -4.71
C GLN A 345 -18.61 -4.34 -4.91
N HIS A 346 -17.92 -3.92 -3.85
CA HIS A 346 -16.88 -2.90 -3.95
C HIS A 346 -15.69 -3.37 -4.80
N ARG A 347 -15.24 -4.61 -4.60
CA ARG A 347 -14.19 -5.27 -5.39
C ARG A 347 -14.53 -5.33 -6.87
N MET A 348 -15.76 -5.75 -7.20
CA MET A 348 -16.27 -5.76 -8.59
C MET A 348 -16.32 -4.36 -9.21
N ASN A 349 -16.72 -3.34 -8.45
CA ASN A 349 -16.73 -1.95 -8.93
C ASN A 349 -15.31 -1.43 -9.18
N SER A 350 -14.34 -1.81 -8.34
CA SER A 350 -12.92 -1.50 -8.49
C SER A 350 -12.37 -2.10 -9.79
N ILE A 351 -12.63 -3.39 -10.03
CA ILE A 351 -12.27 -4.08 -11.29
C ILE A 351 -12.85 -3.35 -12.51
N LYS A 352 -14.11 -2.92 -12.47
CA LYS A 352 -14.73 -2.17 -13.58
C LYS A 352 -14.04 -0.83 -13.86
N LYS A 353 -13.68 -0.10 -12.80
CA LYS A 353 -12.93 1.16 -12.94
C LYS A 353 -11.56 0.91 -13.57
N GLN A 354 -10.89 -0.18 -13.19
CA GLN A 354 -9.61 -0.58 -13.79
C GLN A 354 -9.77 -0.95 -15.28
N LYS A 355 -10.82 -1.69 -15.66
CA LYS A 355 -11.10 -2.00 -17.07
C LYS A 355 -11.25 -0.74 -17.93
N LYS A 356 -11.94 0.29 -17.44
CA LYS A 356 -12.06 1.60 -18.13
C LYS A 356 -10.74 2.34 -18.30
N PHE A 357 -9.71 1.98 -17.53
CA PHE A 357 -8.38 2.57 -17.66
C PHE A 357 -7.52 1.84 -18.70
N VAL A 358 -7.86 0.58 -19.00
CA VAL A 358 -7.17 -0.27 -19.97
C VAL A 358 -7.74 -0.09 -21.38
N GLN A 359 -9.05 0.16 -21.49
CA GLN A 359 -9.72 0.61 -22.73
C GLN A 359 -9.42 2.08 -22.99
#